data_AF-A0A8S2FWT4-F1
#
_entry.id   AF-A0A8S2FWT4-F1
#
_cell.length_a   1.000
_cell.length_b   1.000
_cell.length_c   1.000
_cell.angle_alpha   90.00
_cell.angle_beta   90.00
_cell.angle_gamma   90.00
#
_symmetry.space_group_name_H-M   'P 1'
#
loop_
_entity.id
_entity.type
_entity.pdbx_description
1 polymer ?
#
loop_
_entity_poly.entity_id
_entity_poly.type
_entity_poly.pdbx_seq_one_letter_code
_entity_poly.pdbx_strand_id
1 'polypeptide(L)'
;EAKAPTTPGEANSLLGLSQYCSKFIENHAMIIEPIRKLMRDKAEWKWGEAENKALQAFKEALANKSLAFYNPKWNLELVVDASSIGLGAILTQVNPKDPRDKR
;
A
#
# COMPACT_ATOMS: atom_id res chain seq x y z
N GLU A 1 7.76 -10.51 -5.62
CA GLU A 1 6.51 -10.34 -4.83
C GLU A 1 6.82 -9.84 -3.43
N ALA A 2 5.93 -9.05 -2.83
CA ALA A 2 6.08 -8.64 -1.43
C ALA A 2 5.82 -9.84 -0.50
N LYS A 3 6.86 -10.28 0.21
CA LYS A 3 6.79 -11.35 1.21
C LYS A 3 6.04 -10.88 2.46
N ALA A 4 5.54 -11.82 3.25
CA ALA A 4 4.98 -11.50 4.56
C ALA A 4 6.09 -10.87 5.46
N PRO A 5 5.81 -9.75 6.14
CA PRO A 5 6.70 -9.19 7.14
C PRO A 5 7.06 -10.20 8.21
N THR A 6 8.35 -10.28 8.52
CA THR A 6 8.89 -11.09 9.61
C THR A 6 9.21 -10.25 10.84
N THR A 7 9.39 -8.94 10.64
CA THR A 7 9.71 -7.98 11.70
C THR A 7 8.68 -6.84 11.79
N PRO A 8 8.53 -6.20 12.97
CA PRO A 8 7.70 -5.00 13.13
C PRO A 8 8.10 -3.85 12.18
N GLY A 9 9.40 -3.71 11.90
CA GLY A 9 9.91 -2.70 10.96
C GLY A 9 9.39 -2.92 9.54
N GLU A 10 9.42 -4.17 9.05
CA GLU A 10 8.87 -4.54 7.74
C GLU A 10 7.36 -4.32 7.67
N ALA A 11 6.61 -4.59 8.75
CA ALA A 11 5.19 -4.28 8.80
C ALA A 11 4.91 -2.78 8.78
N ASN A 12 5.71 -1.97 9.47
CA ASN A 12 5.59 -0.51 9.39
C ASN A 12 5.83 0.01 7.97
N SER A 13 6.84 -0.52 7.27
CA SER A 13 7.07 -0.19 5.85
C SER A 13 5.88 -0.59 4.97
N LEU A 14 5.30 -1.78 5.20
CA LEU A 14 4.09 -2.23 4.51
C LEU A 14 2.89 -1.30 4.78
N LEU A 15 2.71 -0.84 6.03
CA LEU A 15 1.66 0.11 6.39
C LEU A 15 1.86 1.48 5.75
N GLY A 16 3.11 1.93 5.60
CA GLY A 16 3.42 3.15 4.85
C GLY A 16 3.01 3.05 3.38
N LEU A 17 3.36 1.93 2.73
CA LEU A 17 2.95 1.66 1.35
C LEU A 17 1.42 1.53 1.21
N SER A 18 0.76 0.83 2.13
CA SER A 18 -0.69 0.66 2.07
C SER A 18 -1.43 1.99 2.21
N GLN A 19 -0.93 2.87 3.08
CA GLN A 19 -1.47 4.22 3.22
C GLN A 19 -1.32 5.06 1.95
N TYR A 20 -0.22 4.95 1.20
CA TYR A 20 -0.08 5.62 -0.10
C TYR A 20 -1.14 5.13 -1.09
N CYS A 21 -1.39 3.82 -1.09
CA CYS A 21 -2.37 3.19 -1.97
C CYS A 21 -3.82 3.31 -1.49
N SER A 22 -4.08 3.84 -0.30
CA SER A 22 -5.41 3.78 0.33
C SER A 22 -6.49 4.49 -0.48
N LYS A 23 -6.12 5.54 -1.24
CA LYS A 23 -7.07 6.28 -2.10
C LYS A 23 -7.63 5.46 -3.26
N PHE A 24 -6.98 4.35 -3.60
CA PHE A 24 -7.37 3.45 -4.68
C PHE A 24 -8.13 2.23 -4.18
N ILE A 25 -8.07 1.91 -2.88
CA ILE A 25 -8.61 0.68 -2.30
C ILE A 25 -9.87 1.00 -1.48
N GLU A 26 -11.00 0.43 -1.87
CA GLU A 26 -12.23 0.49 -1.08
C GLU A 26 -12.09 -0.33 0.20
N ASN A 27 -12.68 0.16 1.30
CA ASN A 27 -12.61 -0.47 2.61
C ASN A 27 -11.18 -0.75 3.11
N HIS A 28 -10.19 0.02 2.64
CA HIS A 28 -8.77 -0.12 2.99
C HIS A 28 -8.54 -0.24 4.50
N ALA A 29 -9.20 0.61 5.30
CA ALA A 29 -9.06 0.61 6.75
C ALA A 29 -9.47 -0.74 7.38
N MET A 30 -10.51 -1.39 6.85
CA MET A 30 -10.97 -2.70 7.31
C MET A 30 -9.99 -3.81 6.92
N ILE A 31 -9.46 -3.75 5.69
CA ILE A 31 -8.50 -4.74 5.18
C ILE A 31 -7.21 -4.71 5.99
N ILE A 32 -6.69 -3.53 6.29
CA ILE A 32 -5.39 -3.33 6.95
C ILE A 32 -5.46 -3.39 8.48
N GLU A 33 -6.66 -3.35 9.07
CA GLU A 33 -6.85 -3.36 10.52
C GLU A 33 -6.10 -4.50 11.26
N PRO A 34 -6.08 -5.76 10.77
CA PRO A 34 -5.31 -6.83 11.44
C PRO A 34 -3.83 -6.51 11.55
N ILE A 35 -3.22 -5.98 10.49
CA ILE A 35 -1.81 -5.59 10.46
C ILE A 35 -1.56 -4.35 11.34
N ARG A 36 -2.48 -3.37 11.34
CA ARG A 36 -2.40 -2.21 12.24
C ARG A 36 -2.48 -2.61 13.71
N LYS A 37 -3.27 -3.61 14.07
CA LYS A 37 -3.38 -4.09 15.46
C LYS A 37 -2.07 -4.68 15.97
N LEU A 38 -1.29 -5.37 15.11
CA LEU A 38 0.04 -5.86 15.48
C LEU A 38 1.04 -4.75 15.82
N MET A 39 0.81 -3.51 15.35
CA MET A 39 1.71 -2.37 15.55
C MET A 39 1.32 -1.45 16.72
N ARG A 40 0.30 -1.80 17.51
CA ARG A 40 -0.09 -1.01 18.70
C ARG A 40 0.82 -1.34 19.87
N ASP A 41 1.13 -0.33 20.70
CA ASP A 41 2.16 -0.32 21.78
C ASP A 41 2.07 -1.39 22.90
N LYS A 42 1.23 -2.41 22.76
CA LYS A 42 1.10 -3.52 23.72
C LYS A 42 0.84 -4.89 23.08
N ALA A 43 0.88 -5.00 21.76
CA ALA A 43 0.69 -6.28 21.09
C ALA A 43 2.01 -7.06 21.06
N GLU A 44 1.97 -8.33 21.45
CA GLU A 44 3.06 -9.25 21.11
C GLU A 44 3.11 -9.41 19.60
N TRP A 45 4.29 -9.21 19.01
CA TRP A 45 4.48 -9.40 17.58
C TRP A 45 4.27 -10.88 17.21
N LYS A 46 3.14 -11.17 16.57
CA LYS A 46 2.81 -12.51 16.08
C LYS A 46 2.08 -12.39 14.75
N TRP A 47 2.80 -12.65 13.67
CA TRP A 47 2.20 -12.74 12.33
C TRP A 47 1.44 -14.06 12.20
N GLY A 48 0.11 -13.99 12.04
CA GLY A 48 -0.77 -15.15 11.99
C GLY A 48 -1.61 -15.24 10.72
N GLU A 49 -2.67 -16.04 10.80
CA GLU A 49 -3.59 -16.26 9.68
C GLU A 49 -4.40 -15.00 9.34
N ALA A 50 -4.77 -14.21 10.35
CA ALA A 50 -5.53 -12.98 10.15
C ALA A 50 -4.73 -11.94 9.35
N GLU A 51 -3.44 -11.79 9.64
CA GLU A 51 -2.55 -10.85 8.95
C GLU A 51 -2.15 -11.34 7.57
N ASN A 52 -2.02 -12.66 7.39
CA ASN A 52 -1.87 -13.24 6.05
C ASN A 52 -3.10 -12.98 5.18
N LYS A 53 -4.31 -13.18 5.72
CA LYS A 53 -5.56 -12.87 5.01
C LYS A 53 -5.66 -11.38 4.69
N ALA A 54 -5.29 -10.51 5.62
CA ALA A 54 -5.25 -9.06 5.40
C ALA A 54 -4.27 -8.66 4.28
N LEU A 55 -3.04 -9.20 4.32
CA LEU A 55 -2.03 -8.96 3.30
C LEU A 55 -2.49 -9.46 1.92
N GLN A 56 -3.10 -10.64 1.86
CA GLN A 56 -3.62 -11.20 0.61
C GLN A 56 -4.77 -10.36 0.05
N ALA A 57 -5.75 -10.00 0.88
CA ALA A 57 -6.85 -9.12 0.49
C ALA A 57 -6.35 -7.75 0.01
N PHE A 58 -5.32 -7.19 0.66
CA PHE A 58 -4.68 -5.96 0.22
C PHE A 58 -4.02 -6.10 -1.17
N LYS A 59 -3.29 -7.20 -1.40
CA LYS A 59 -2.68 -7.49 -2.72
C LYS A 59 -3.74 -7.66 -3.81
N GLU A 60 -4.81 -8.38 -3.52
CA GLU A 60 -5.93 -8.58 -4.46
C GLU A 60 -6.64 -7.26 -4.76
N ALA A 61 -6.87 -6.42 -3.75
CA ALA A 61 -7.47 -5.11 -3.95
C ALA A 61 -6.61 -4.20 -4.83
N LEU A 62 -5.28 -4.27 -4.69
CA LEU A 62 -4.34 -3.58 -5.57
C LEU A 62 -4.36 -4.13 -6.99
N ALA A 63 -4.34 -5.46 -7.15
CA ALA A 63 -4.31 -6.11 -8.45
C ALA A 63 -5.61 -5.93 -9.24
N ASN A 64 -6.75 -5.92 -8.55
CA ASN A 64 -8.08 -5.82 -9.16
C ASN A 64 -8.49 -4.37 -9.47
N LYS A 65 -7.83 -3.37 -8.89
CA LYS A 65 -8.07 -1.98 -9.26
C LYS A 65 -7.39 -1.70 -10.59
N SER A 66 -8.22 -1.40 -11.60
CA SER A 66 -7.77 -1.02 -12.93
C SER A 66 -6.89 0.22 -12.80
N LEU A 67 -5.58 0.05 -13.02
CA LEU A 67 -4.67 1.17 -13.23
C LEU A 67 -5.27 2.03 -14.34
N ALA A 68 -5.39 3.34 -14.10
CA ALA A 68 -5.97 4.23 -15.09
C ALA A 68 -5.14 4.17 -16.38
N PHE A 69 -5.82 4.16 -17.54
CA PHE A 69 -5.12 4.18 -18.83
C PHE A 69 -4.23 5.40 -18.93
N TYR A 70 -3.01 5.20 -19.43
CA TYR A 70 -2.05 6.28 -19.62
C TYR A 70 -2.64 7.37 -20.52
N ASN A 71 -2.58 8.62 -20.07
CA ASN A 71 -2.97 9.78 -20.84
C ASN A 71 -1.78 10.74 -21.01
N PRO A 72 -1.25 10.94 -22.24
CA PRO A 72 -0.09 11.79 -22.47
C PRO A 72 -0.35 13.28 -22.22
N LYS A 73 -1.62 13.68 -22.04
CA LYS A 73 -1.99 15.06 -21.68
C LYS A 73 -2.02 15.31 -20.17
N TRP A 74 -1.91 14.25 -19.36
CA TRP A 74 -1.93 14.35 -17.91
C TRP A 74 -0.51 14.31 -17.37
N ASN A 75 -0.27 15.02 -16.28
CA ASN A 75 1.04 15.04 -15.66
C ASN A 75 1.34 13.68 -15.03
N LEU A 76 2.54 13.16 -15.31
CA LEU A 76 3.07 11.98 -14.64
C LEU A 76 3.86 12.39 -13.40
N GLU A 77 3.68 11.62 -12.33
CA GLU A 77 4.48 11.72 -11.12
C GLU A 77 5.12 10.36 -10.84
N LEU A 78 6.45 10.34 -10.74
CA LEU A 78 7.22 9.17 -10.32
C LEU A 78 7.62 9.33 -8.86
N VAL A 79 7.13 8.44 -8.00
CA VAL A 79 7.56 8.34 -6.61
C VAL A 79 8.57 7.21 -6.53
N VAL A 80 9.80 7.51 -6.12
CA VAL A 80 10.89 6.54 -6.01
C VAL A 80 11.38 6.49 -4.57
N ASP A 81 11.65 5.28 -4.11
CA ASP A 81 12.29 5.01 -2.84
C ASP A 81 13.42 4.00 -3.04
N ALA A 82 14.55 4.21 -2.37
CA ALA A 82 15.75 3.42 -2.54
C ALA A 82 16.39 3.13 -1.19
N SER A 83 16.85 1.89 -1.03
CA SER A 83 17.61 1.44 0.12
C SER A 83 18.89 0.72 -0.33
N SER A 84 19.77 0.40 0.61
CA SER A 84 20.97 -0.40 0.35
C SER A 84 20.68 -1.80 -0.21
N ILE A 85 19.45 -2.28 -0.07
CA ILE A 85 19.03 -3.64 -0.45
C ILE A 85 18.08 -3.69 -1.65
N GLY A 86 17.56 -2.55 -2.12
CA GLY A 86 16.61 -2.53 -3.24
C GLY A 86 16.04 -1.16 -3.58
N LEU A 87 15.46 -1.08 -4.79
CA LEU A 87 14.81 0.09 -5.36
C LEU A 87 13.31 -0.18 -5.57
N GLY A 88 12.47 0.78 -5.21
CA GLY A 88 11.04 0.78 -5.47
C GLY A 88 10.62 2.05 -6.22
N ALA A 89 9.66 1.92 -7.12
CA ALA A 89 9.09 3.05 -7.84
C ALA A 89 7.59 2.87 -8.05
N ILE A 90 6.84 3.96 -7.95
CA ILE A 90 5.42 4.04 -8.29
C ILE A 90 5.24 5.15 -9.32
N LEU A 91 4.75 4.77 -10.51
CA LEU A 91 4.33 5.72 -11.53
C LEU A 91 2.85 6.04 -11.34
N THR A 92 2.52 7.32 -11.22
CA THR A 92 1.16 7.82 -11.10
C THR A 92 0.89 8.90 -12.13
N GLN A 93 -0.39 9.13 -12.43
CA GLN A 93 -0.84 10.20 -13.30
C GLN A 93 -1.89 11.04 -12.58
N VAL A 94 -1.78 12.37 -12.69
CA VAL A 94 -2.67 13.32 -12.01
C VAL A 94 -3.83 13.64 -12.93
N ASN A 95 -5.03 13.18 -12.58
CA ASN A 95 -6.23 13.54 -13.32
C ASN A 95 -6.73 14.93 -12.85
N PRO A 96 -6.69 15.97 -13.69
CA PRO A 96 -7.11 17.33 -13.29
C PRO A 96 -8.59 17.43 -12.91
N LYS A 97 -9.40 16.42 -13.27
CA LYS A 97 -10.83 16.34 -12.92
C LYS A 97 -11.11 15.51 -11.67
N ASP A 98 -10.13 14.75 -11.17
CA ASP A 98 -10.31 13.94 -9.96
C ASP A 98 -9.97 14.77 -8.72
N PRO A 99 -10.92 15.05 -7.82
CA PRO A 99 -10.65 15.83 -6.62
C PRO A 99 -9.65 15.16 -5.66
N ARG A 100 -9.43 13.84 -5.78
CA ARG A 100 -8.45 13.09 -4.96
C ARG A 100 -7.00 13.27 -5.41
N ASP A 101 -6.78 13.85 -6.58
CA ASP A 101 -5.44 14.12 -7.14
C ASP A 101 -5.01 15.57 -6.93
N LYS A 102 -5.86 16.41 -6.31
CA LYS A 102 -5.48 17.75 -5.84
C LYS A 102 -4.71 17.61 -4.53
N ARG A 103 -3.38 17.60 -4.60
CA ARG A 103 -2.52 17.78 -3.42
C ARG A 103 -2.43 19.26 -3.05
#